data_AF-A0A852ZDV3-F1
#
_entry.id   AF-A0A852ZDV3-F1
#
_cell.length_a   1.000
_cell.length_b   1.000
_cell.length_c   1.000
_cell.angle_alpha   90.00
_cell.angle_beta   90.00
_cell.angle_gamma   90.00
#
_symmetry.space_group_name_H-M   'P 1'
#
loop_
_entity.id
_entity.type
_entity.pdbx_description
1 polymer ?
#
loop_
_entity_poly.entity_id
_entity_poly.type
_entity_poly.pdbx_seq_one_letter_code
_entity_poly.pdbx_strand_id
1 'polypeptide(L)'
;MASPDLLLVTCVYEKADGPRAAKDLYVGPYFARLRRYVGRQAKPWFILSGEHGLVQPEEWMAPYDRALPDTPEWYQEAWGLWVTTRLRLLAGDLKGRVIEIHASRHYVAHVAPHLEEAGAVVEVPLADVPWDEHLNW
;
A
#
# COMPACT_ATOMS: atom_id res chain seq x y z
N MET A 1 3.06 15.50 -13.47
CA MET A 1 1.99 14.92 -12.64
C MET A 1 1.76 15.85 -11.47
N ALA A 2 0.52 15.95 -10.98
CA ALA A 2 0.25 16.71 -9.76
C ALA A 2 0.93 16.01 -8.56
N SER A 3 1.30 16.75 -7.52
CA SER A 3 1.80 16.12 -6.29
C SER A 3 0.68 15.28 -5.67
N PRO A 4 0.92 14.03 -5.24
CA PRO A 4 -0.13 13.19 -4.68
C PRO A 4 -0.68 13.78 -3.38
N ASP A 5 -1.94 13.49 -3.09
CA ASP A 5 -2.58 13.84 -1.82
C ASP A 5 -2.25 12.82 -0.73
N LEU A 6 -2.08 11.54 -1.11
CA LEU A 6 -1.62 10.47 -0.23
C LEU A 6 -0.91 9.36 -1.03
N LEU A 7 -0.12 8.55 -0.33
CA LEU A 7 0.61 7.43 -0.93
C LEU A 7 0.24 6.09 -0.30
N LEU A 8 0.14 5.05 -1.12
CA LEU A 8 -0.03 3.66 -0.70
C LEU A 8 1.23 2.88 -1.08
N VAL A 9 1.85 2.21 -0.12
CA VAL A 9 3.04 1.38 -0.37
C VAL A 9 2.76 -0.06 0.01
N THR A 10 3.27 -1.02 -0.75
CA THR A 10 3.12 -2.43 -0.40
C THR A 10 3.94 -2.80 0.84
N CYS A 11 3.43 -3.75 1.62
CA CYS A 11 4.25 -4.54 2.53
C CYS A 11 5.25 -5.42 1.75
N VAL A 12 6.17 -6.06 2.48
CA VAL A 12 7.09 -7.07 1.95
C VAL A 12 7.07 -8.34 2.79
N TYR A 13 7.66 -9.39 2.24
CA TYR A 13 7.74 -10.70 2.88
C TYR A 13 8.54 -10.62 4.19
N GLU A 14 9.75 -10.05 4.12
CA GLU A 14 10.66 -9.97 5.25
C GLU A 14 10.14 -9.03 6.33
N LYS A 15 10.07 -9.54 7.57
CA LYS A 15 9.64 -8.81 8.75
C LYS A 15 10.67 -8.97 9.85
N ALA A 16 10.74 -8.01 10.75
CA ALA A 16 11.59 -8.11 11.93
C ALA A 16 11.05 -9.12 12.95
N ASP A 17 11.91 -9.63 13.83
CA ASP A 17 11.63 -10.75 14.76
C ASP A 17 10.69 -10.42 15.95
N GLY A 18 9.91 -9.34 15.89
CA GLY A 18 8.97 -9.05 16.96
C GLY A 18 8.11 -7.81 16.77
N PRO A 19 7.08 -7.64 17.62
CA PRO A 19 6.10 -6.60 17.46
C PRO A 19 6.70 -5.19 17.48
N ARG A 20 6.23 -4.34 16.57
CA ARG A 20 6.65 -2.94 16.43
C ARG A 20 5.71 -2.16 15.53
N ALA A 21 5.96 -0.86 15.37
CA ALA A 21 5.26 -0.03 14.41
C ALA A 21 5.41 -0.59 12.98
N ALA A 22 4.35 -0.55 12.18
CA ALA A 22 4.31 -1.13 10.85
C ALA A 22 5.45 -0.63 9.94
N LYS A 23 5.78 0.67 10.02
CA LYS A 23 6.90 1.27 9.27
C LYS A 23 8.28 0.70 9.60
N ASP A 24 8.41 0.05 10.76
CA ASP A 24 9.65 -0.56 11.25
C ASP A 24 9.55 -2.10 11.26
N LEU A 25 8.35 -2.68 11.07
CA LEU A 25 8.10 -4.11 11.01
C LEU A 25 8.61 -4.73 9.71
N TYR A 26 8.27 -4.10 8.58
CA TYR A 26 8.68 -4.59 7.27
C TYR A 26 10.16 -4.24 7.02
N VAL A 27 10.96 -5.25 6.71
CA VAL A 27 12.40 -5.11 6.50
C VAL A 27 12.76 -5.55 5.09
N GLY A 28 13.96 -5.19 4.62
CA GLY A 28 14.41 -5.51 3.27
C GLY A 28 14.62 -4.27 2.40
N PRO A 29 15.42 -4.39 1.33
CA PRO A 29 15.91 -3.25 0.56
C PRO A 29 14.80 -2.48 -0.15
N TYR A 30 13.78 -3.18 -0.65
CA TYR A 30 12.66 -2.55 -1.35
C TYR A 30 11.81 -1.68 -0.42
N PHE A 31 11.37 -2.24 0.71
CA PHE A 31 10.58 -1.48 1.68
C PHE A 31 11.36 -0.31 2.29
N ALA A 32 12.66 -0.49 2.56
CA ALA A 32 13.52 0.60 3.03
C ALA A 32 13.56 1.78 2.03
N ARG A 33 13.57 1.48 0.72
CA ARG A 33 13.50 2.49 -0.34
C ARG A 33 12.13 3.17 -0.39
N LEU A 34 11.05 2.40 -0.37
CA LEU A 34 9.68 2.94 -0.31
C LEU A 34 9.49 3.86 0.88
N ARG A 35 9.94 3.44 2.07
CA ARG A 35 9.89 4.23 3.30
C ARG A 35 10.66 5.55 3.17
N ARG A 36 11.85 5.51 2.57
CA ARG A 36 12.64 6.72 2.30
C ARG A 36 11.93 7.64 1.31
N TYR A 37 11.32 7.08 0.27
CA TYR A 37 10.58 7.82 -0.75
C TYR A 37 9.38 8.55 -0.13
N VAL A 38 8.46 7.83 0.51
CA VAL A 38 7.25 8.43 1.12
C VAL A 38 7.58 9.41 2.24
N GLY A 39 8.64 9.13 3.02
CA GLY A 39 9.10 10.03 4.08
C GLY A 39 9.58 11.41 3.60
N ARG A 40 9.93 11.55 2.31
CA ARG A 40 10.33 12.82 1.70
C ARG A 40 9.17 13.64 1.14
N GLN A 41 8.02 13.02 0.91
CA GLN A 41 6.89 13.66 0.23
C GLN A 41 6.07 14.59 1.15
N ALA A 42 6.24 14.50 2.48
CA ALA A 42 5.43 15.24 3.47
C ALA A 42 3.90 15.08 3.26
N LYS A 43 3.49 13.91 2.77
CA LYS A 43 2.08 13.51 2.57
C LYS A 43 1.71 12.34 3.48
N PRO A 44 0.42 12.17 3.83
CA PRO A 44 -0.07 10.95 4.44
C PRO A 44 0.30 9.72 3.59
N TRP A 45 0.70 8.65 4.26
CA TRP A 45 0.96 7.38 3.58
C TRP A 45 0.52 6.20 4.43
N PHE A 46 0.18 5.11 3.76
CA PHE A 46 -0.32 3.88 4.38
C PHE A 46 0.30 2.66 3.72
N ILE A 47 0.28 1.53 4.42
CA ILE A 47 0.87 0.28 3.95
C ILE A 47 -0.24 -0.68 3.54
N LEU A 48 -0.20 -1.16 2.30
CA LEU A 48 -1.02 -2.25 1.80
C LEU A 48 -0.48 -3.57 2.33
N SER A 49 -1.26 -4.23 3.17
CA SER A 49 -0.95 -5.52 3.78
C SER A 49 -1.89 -6.58 3.22
N GLY A 50 -1.35 -7.69 2.70
CA GLY A 50 -2.19 -8.82 2.26
C GLY A 50 -3.07 -9.38 3.38
N GLU A 51 -2.62 -9.30 4.63
CA GLU A 51 -3.39 -9.77 5.79
C GLU A 51 -4.32 -8.71 6.38
N HIS A 52 -3.81 -7.49 6.59
CA HIS A 52 -4.52 -6.47 7.36
C HIS A 52 -5.25 -5.44 6.48
N GLY A 53 -5.12 -5.55 5.16
CA GLY A 53 -5.68 -4.58 4.22
C GLY A 53 -4.84 -3.31 4.16
N LEU A 54 -5.14 -2.37 5.04
CA LEU A 54 -4.53 -1.05 5.09
C LEU A 54 -4.03 -0.75 6.50
N VAL A 55 -2.75 -0.42 6.62
CA VAL A 55 -2.09 -0.24 7.91
C VAL A 55 -1.49 1.16 8.00
N GLN A 56 -1.64 1.80 9.16
CA GLN A 56 -0.96 3.07 9.42
C GLN A 56 0.51 2.85 9.77
N PRO A 57 1.43 3.76 9.40
CA PRO A 57 2.86 3.63 9.69
C PRO A 57 3.20 3.37 11.17
N GLU A 58 2.43 3.97 12.08
CA GLU A 58 2.62 3.88 13.54
C GLU A 58 1.80 2.75 14.19
N GLU A 59 1.00 2.01 13.41
CA GLU A 59 0.19 0.91 13.93
C GLU A 59 1.09 -0.21 14.44
N TRP A 60 0.91 -0.62 15.69
CA TRP A 60 1.72 -1.65 16.32
C TRP A 60 1.25 -3.04 15.91
N MET A 61 2.14 -3.85 15.36
CA MET A 61 1.79 -5.16 14.80
C MET A 61 2.84 -6.21 15.11
N ALA A 62 2.40 -7.45 15.24
CA ALA A 62 3.27 -8.63 15.28
C ALA A 62 3.65 -9.07 13.84
N PRO A 63 4.79 -9.76 13.65
CA PRO A 63 5.10 -10.39 12.36
C PRO A 63 4.03 -11.43 11.99
N TYR A 64 3.76 -11.54 10.69
CA TYR A 64 2.72 -12.40 10.11
C TYR A 64 3.17 -12.90 8.73
N ASP A 65 2.50 -13.92 8.19
CA ASP A 65 2.83 -14.49 6.87
C ASP A 65 1.56 -14.75 6.04
N ARG A 66 1.19 -13.75 5.24
CA ARG A 66 0.13 -13.85 4.23
C ARG A 66 0.37 -12.84 3.12
N ALA A 67 0.52 -13.36 1.91
CA ALA A 67 0.51 -12.55 0.70
C ALA A 67 -0.90 -12.60 0.07
N LEU A 68 -1.38 -11.45 -0.42
CA LEU A 68 -2.68 -11.36 -1.11
C LEU A 68 -2.84 -12.40 -2.25
N PRO A 69 -1.82 -12.64 -3.12
CA PRO A 69 -1.95 -13.62 -4.20
C PRO A 69 -2.20 -15.06 -3.74
N ASP A 70 -1.84 -15.41 -2.51
CA ASP A 70 -2.01 -16.76 -1.96
C ASP A 70 -3.41 -16.97 -1.35
N THR A 71 -4.26 -15.93 -1.37
CA THR A 71 -5.61 -15.98 -0.84
C THR A 71 -6.63 -16.31 -1.92
N PRO A 72 -7.81 -16.88 -1.59
CA PRO A 72 -8.86 -17.10 -2.57
C PRO A 72 -9.39 -15.79 -3.19
N GLU A 73 -9.91 -15.86 -4.41
CA GLU A 73 -10.47 -14.70 -5.14
C GLU A 73 -11.47 -13.87 -4.33
N TRP A 74 -12.39 -14.54 -3.60
CA TRP A 74 -13.36 -13.85 -2.75
C TRP A 74 -12.71 -12.99 -1.66
N TYR A 75 -11.53 -13.40 -1.17
CA TYR A 75 -10.77 -12.62 -0.19
C TYR A 75 -10.13 -11.41 -0.86
N GLN A 76 -9.60 -11.57 -2.07
CA GLN A 76 -8.94 -10.49 -2.81
C GLN A 76 -9.94 -9.37 -3.17
N GLU A 77 -11.16 -9.74 -3.56
CA GLU A 77 -12.29 -8.83 -3.77
C GLU A 77 -12.68 -8.10 -2.47
N ALA A 78 -12.90 -8.85 -1.39
CA ALA A 78 -13.25 -8.26 -0.09
C ALA A 78 -12.14 -7.35 0.46
N TRP A 79 -10.88 -7.71 0.21
CA TRP A 79 -9.70 -6.97 0.60
C TRP A 79 -9.67 -5.58 -0.05
N GLY A 80 -9.97 -5.47 -1.34
CA GLY A 80 -10.01 -4.20 -2.07
C GLY A 80 -11.03 -3.20 -1.50
N LEU A 81 -12.24 -3.70 -1.26
CA LEU A 81 -13.31 -2.93 -0.64
C LEU A 81 -12.95 -2.51 0.80
N TRP A 82 -12.37 -3.42 1.58
CA TRP A 82 -11.93 -3.14 2.95
C TRP A 82 -10.85 -2.06 3.00
N VAL A 83 -9.84 -2.16 2.13
CA VAL A 83 -8.76 -1.16 2.00
C VAL A 83 -9.33 0.22 1.73
N THR A 84 -10.22 0.34 0.74
CA THR A 84 -10.84 1.63 0.37
C THR A 84 -11.70 2.18 1.49
N THR A 85 -12.50 1.33 2.16
CA THR A 85 -13.33 1.72 3.29
C THR A 85 -12.48 2.24 4.45
N ARG A 86 -11.42 1.51 4.81
CA ARG A 86 -10.50 1.91 5.88
C ARG A 86 -9.74 3.19 5.51
N LEU A 87 -9.34 3.35 4.26
CA LEU A 87 -8.69 4.58 3.79
C LEU A 87 -9.62 5.79 3.98
N ARG A 88 -10.91 5.65 3.64
CA ARG A 88 -11.91 6.71 3.85
C ARG A 88 -12.09 7.07 5.32
N LEU A 89 -12.04 6.07 6.22
CA LEU A 89 -12.11 6.31 7.66
C LEU A 89 -10.90 7.11 8.19
N LEU A 90 -9.71 6.86 7.63
CA LEU A 90 -8.47 7.47 8.09
C LEU A 90 -8.15 8.82 7.40
N ALA A 91 -8.47 8.97 6.12
CA ALA A 91 -8.09 10.10 5.29
C ALA A 91 -9.27 11.00 4.87
N GLY A 92 -10.51 10.57 5.15
CA GLY A 92 -11.73 11.27 4.76
C GLY A 92 -12.18 10.93 3.33
N ASP A 93 -12.97 11.82 2.73
CA ASP A 93 -13.45 11.66 1.36
C ASP A 93 -12.28 11.60 0.35
N LEU A 94 -12.39 10.69 -0.62
CA LEU A 94 -11.38 10.44 -1.65
C LEU A 94 -11.71 11.12 -2.98
N LYS A 95 -12.91 11.69 -3.14
CA LYS A 95 -13.35 12.33 -4.37
C LYS A 95 -12.36 13.43 -4.82
N GLY A 96 -11.80 13.27 -6.01
CA GLY A 96 -10.85 14.18 -6.63
C GLY A 96 -9.43 14.12 -6.06
N ARG A 97 -9.15 13.25 -5.07
CA ARG A 97 -7.80 13.09 -4.52
C ARG A 97 -6.92 12.26 -5.43
N VAL A 98 -5.65 12.64 -5.54
CA VAL A 98 -4.62 11.85 -6.22
C VAL A 98 -3.99 10.88 -5.24
N ILE A 99 -4.11 9.57 -5.53
CA ILE A 99 -3.56 8.47 -4.74
C ILE A 99 -2.46 7.80 -5.54
N GLU A 100 -1.22 7.92 -5.06
CA GLU A 100 -0.08 7.27 -5.69
C GLU A 100 0.17 5.89 -5.05
N ILE A 101 0.26 4.84 -5.87
CA ILE A 101 0.41 3.45 -5.40
C ILE A 101 1.75 2.87 -5.84
N HIS A 102 2.50 2.37 -4.86
CA HIS A 102 3.72 1.60 -5.03
C HIS A 102 3.51 0.17 -4.56
N ALA A 103 2.93 -0.66 -5.42
CA ALA A 103 2.67 -2.07 -5.15
C ALA A 103 2.76 -2.89 -6.43
N SER A 104 2.79 -4.23 -6.31
CA SER A 104 2.75 -5.09 -7.48
C SER A 104 1.42 -4.94 -8.23
N ARG A 105 1.41 -5.27 -9.53
CA ARG A 105 0.20 -5.23 -10.37
C ARG A 105 -0.97 -5.99 -9.76
N HIS A 106 -0.71 -7.07 -9.02
CA HIS A 106 -1.75 -7.88 -8.37
C HIS A 106 -2.45 -7.12 -7.23
N TYR A 107 -1.73 -6.38 -6.39
CA TYR A 107 -2.34 -5.53 -5.36
C TYR A 107 -3.10 -4.36 -5.98
N VAL A 108 -2.50 -3.72 -7.00
CA VAL A 108 -3.11 -2.59 -7.72
C VAL A 108 -4.44 -3.01 -8.34
N ALA A 109 -4.49 -4.17 -9.03
CA ALA A 109 -5.69 -4.67 -9.68
C ALA A 109 -6.88 -4.84 -8.73
N HIS A 110 -6.62 -5.16 -7.46
CA HIS A 110 -7.68 -5.38 -6.47
C HIS A 110 -8.03 -4.14 -5.64
N VAL A 111 -7.21 -3.08 -5.63
CA VAL A 111 -7.53 -1.85 -4.87
C VAL A 111 -7.95 -0.69 -5.75
N ALA A 112 -7.33 -0.52 -6.92
CA ALA A 112 -7.52 0.65 -7.77
C ALA A 112 -8.98 0.82 -8.23
N PRO A 113 -9.71 -0.23 -8.66
CA PRO A 113 -11.10 -0.07 -9.09
C PRO A 113 -12.00 0.53 -7.99
N HIS A 114 -11.81 0.12 -6.73
CA HIS A 114 -12.59 0.64 -5.60
C HIS A 114 -12.22 2.08 -5.24
N LEU A 115 -10.94 2.45 -5.35
CA LEU A 115 -10.49 3.83 -5.14
C LEU A 115 -11.06 4.76 -6.22
N GLU A 116 -11.03 4.33 -7.48
CA GLU A 116 -11.58 5.05 -8.62
C GLU A 116 -13.12 5.17 -8.52
N GLU A 117 -13.81 4.11 -8.11
CA GLU A 117 -15.26 4.15 -7.82
C GLU A 117 -15.59 5.13 -6.67
N ALA A 118 -14.71 5.25 -5.67
CA ALA A 118 -14.81 6.26 -4.62
C ALA A 118 -14.44 7.69 -5.11
N GLY A 119 -14.11 7.85 -6.38
CA GLY A 119 -13.83 9.13 -7.03
C GLY A 119 -12.38 9.60 -6.92
N ALA A 120 -11.45 8.77 -6.49
CA ALA A 120 -10.03 9.09 -6.50
C ALA A 120 -9.44 9.02 -7.92
N VAL A 121 -8.31 9.70 -8.11
CA VAL A 121 -7.43 9.52 -9.26
C VAL A 121 -6.27 8.64 -8.82
N VAL A 122 -6.11 7.46 -9.42
CA VAL A 122 -5.03 6.53 -9.07
C VAL A 122 -3.84 6.73 -9.99
N GLU A 123 -2.65 6.92 -9.41
CA GLU A 123 -1.38 6.96 -10.14
C GLU A 123 -0.49 5.78 -9.72
N VAL A 124 0.10 5.10 -10.69
CA VAL A 124 1.00 3.95 -10.47
C VAL A 124 2.31 4.20 -11.22
N PRO A 125 3.25 4.99 -10.67
CA PRO A 125 4.42 5.49 -11.41
C PRO A 125 5.32 4.39 -11.97
N LEU A 126 5.34 3.23 -11.32
CA LEU A 126 6.13 2.07 -11.71
C LEU A 126 5.30 1.00 -12.43
N ALA A 127 4.13 1.34 -12.97
CA ALA A 127 3.27 0.36 -13.63
C ALA A 127 4.04 -0.45 -14.68
N ASP A 128 4.84 0.21 -15.51
CA ASP A 128 5.56 -0.39 -16.63
C ASP A 128 7.02 -0.78 -16.32
N VAL A 129 7.43 -0.64 -15.06
CA VAL A 129 8.77 -1.09 -14.62
C VAL A 129 8.67 -2.56 -14.21
N PRO A 130 9.54 -3.45 -14.71
CA PRO A 130 9.63 -4.83 -14.23
C PRO A 130 9.93 -4.88 -12.72
N TRP A 131 9.32 -5.79 -11.97
CA TRP A 131 9.43 -5.83 -10.52
C TRP A 131 10.88 -5.97 -10.01
N ASP A 132 11.71 -6.71 -10.71
CA ASP A 132 13.15 -6.85 -10.45
C ASP A 132 13.94 -5.55 -10.62
N GLU A 133 13.43 -4.61 -11.41
CA GLU A 133 13.99 -3.27 -11.60
C GLU A 133 13.44 -2.22 -10.62
N HIS A 134 12.41 -2.54 -9.83
CA HIS A 134 11.89 -1.62 -8.80
C HIS A 134 12.94 -1.26 -7.73
N LEU A 135 13.99 -2.09 -7.58
CA LEU A 135 15.14 -1.82 -6.72
C LEU A 135 16.14 -0.83 -7.32
N ASN A 136 15.98 -0.40 -8.58
CA ASN A 136 16.92 0.49 -9.27
C ASN A 136 16.38 1.92 -9.47
N TRP A 137 15.10 2.15 -9.16
CA TRP A 137 14.42 3.45 -9.23
C TRP A 137 14.77 4.41 -8.09
#